data_AF-A0AAE4NSG4-F1
#
_entry.id   AF-A0AAE4NSG4-F1
#
_cell.length_a   1.000
_cell.length_b   1.000
_cell.length_c   1.000
_cell.angle_alpha   90.00
_cell.angle_beta   90.00
_cell.angle_gamma   90.00
#
_symmetry.space_group_name_H-M   'P 1'
#
loop_
_entity.id
_entity.type
_entity.pdbx_description
1 polymer ?
#
loop_
_entity_poly.entity_id
_entity_poly.type
_entity_poly.pdbx_seq_one_letter_code
_entity_poly.pdbx_strand_id
1 'polypeptide(L)'
;MKVERVREVMNRIESLHREFESKFSLLYEENSYEGLYELVRGLYSLVSEKMDLVGELYREMVPIGEEVEPVAKELQKSEHQMKFRLEEVIALLSKPDAYSERTKLKAALERLVQFHRIYDYTVRRALQIMGKEVESLEFVERIGGESENQKKPPTSIIRKLEQIDDLEKKLQSLVRFTYRLYAHPADVHKVEDALKTWHRMGLLWVEERNVEKLSGVKNAGEILEGLALIGVVERKERGGESVYRHRSFSSD
;
A
#
# COMPACT_ATOMS: atom_id res chain seq x y z
N MET A 1 16.75 5.31 -8.57
CA MET A 1 16.00 4.66 -9.67
C MET A 1 15.19 5.75 -10.34
N LYS A 2 15.02 5.81 -11.66
CA LYS A 2 14.24 6.92 -12.25
C LYS A 2 12.78 6.51 -12.33
N VAL A 3 11.96 7.00 -11.40
CA VAL A 3 10.49 6.85 -11.43
C VAL A 3 9.90 7.27 -12.79
N GLU A 4 10.57 8.19 -13.49
CA GLU A 4 10.32 8.57 -14.88
C GLU A 4 10.26 7.37 -15.84
N ARG A 5 11.19 6.41 -15.75
CA ARG A 5 11.24 5.23 -16.64
C ARG A 5 10.06 4.30 -16.39
N VAL A 6 9.71 4.09 -15.13
CA VAL A 6 8.54 3.27 -14.76
C VAL A 6 7.27 3.89 -15.33
N ARG A 7 7.11 5.20 -15.21
CA ARG A 7 5.97 5.93 -15.79
C ARG A 7 5.93 5.82 -17.32
N GLU A 8 7.07 5.94 -18.00
CA GLU A 8 7.14 5.77 -19.45
C GLU A 8 6.67 4.38 -19.89
N VAL A 9 7.13 3.32 -19.21
CA VAL A 9 6.71 1.94 -19.48
C VAL A 9 5.21 1.76 -19.22
N MET A 10 4.69 2.28 -18.11
CA MET A 10 3.26 2.21 -17.80
C MET A 10 2.39 2.91 -18.85
N ASN A 11 2.78 4.13 -19.25
CA ASN A 11 2.08 4.88 -20.31
C ASN A 11 2.10 4.13 -21.64
N ARG A 12 3.22 3.46 -21.95
CA ARG A 12 3.33 2.64 -23.16
C ARG A 12 2.39 1.43 -23.10
N ILE A 13 2.32 0.71 -21.97
CA ILE A 13 1.38 -0.40 -21.77
C ILE A 13 -0.07 0.07 -21.91
N GLU A 14 -0.40 1.23 -21.33
CA GLU A 14 -1.75 1.80 -21.43
C GLU A 14 -2.10 2.13 -22.89
N SER A 15 -1.18 2.76 -23.63
CA SER A 15 -1.37 3.06 -25.05
C SER A 15 -1.61 1.80 -25.87
N LEU A 16 -0.77 0.77 -25.69
CA LEU A 16 -0.90 -0.50 -26.40
C LEU A 16 -2.20 -1.23 -26.03
N HIS A 17 -2.63 -1.12 -24.77
CA HIS A 17 -3.89 -1.71 -24.34
C HIS A 17 -5.10 -1.02 -25.00
N ARG A 18 -5.09 0.32 -25.11
CA ARG A 18 -6.13 1.05 -25.85
C ARG A 18 -6.17 0.67 -27.32
N GLU A 19 -5.00 0.50 -27.95
CA GLU A 19 -4.90 0.02 -29.33
C GLU A 19 -5.43 -1.41 -29.46
N PHE A 20 -5.11 -2.28 -28.51
CA PHE A 20 -5.63 -3.65 -28.44
C PHE A 20 -7.16 -3.64 -28.35
N GLU A 21 -7.77 -2.87 -27.45
CA GLU A 21 -9.23 -2.78 -27.31
C GLU A 21 -9.89 -2.28 -28.61
N SER A 22 -9.31 -1.25 -29.23
CA SER A 22 -9.79 -0.72 -30.51
C SER A 22 -9.76 -1.80 -31.59
N LYS A 23 -8.67 -2.56 -31.69
CA LYS A 23 -8.52 -3.64 -32.68
C LYS A 23 -9.38 -4.85 -32.37
N PHE A 24 -9.57 -5.18 -31.09
CA PHE A 24 -10.38 -6.30 -30.65
C PHE A 24 -11.84 -6.10 -31.01
N SER A 25 -12.33 -4.86 -30.94
CA SER A 25 -13.70 -4.53 -31.34
C SER A 25 -14.02 -4.88 -32.80
N LEU A 26 -13.02 -4.90 -33.68
CA LEU A 26 -13.20 -5.27 -35.09
C LEU A 26 -13.47 -6.76 -35.28
N LEU A 27 -13.17 -7.62 -34.30
CA LEU A 27 -13.49 -9.06 -34.36
C LEU A 27 -15.00 -9.33 -34.46
N TYR A 28 -15.85 -8.40 -34.02
CA TYR A 28 -17.31 -8.54 -34.12
C TYR A 28 -17.84 -8.21 -35.52
N GLU A 29 -17.06 -7.49 -36.33
CA GLU A 29 -17.48 -6.96 -37.63
C GLU A 29 -16.86 -7.73 -38.81
N GLU A 30 -15.74 -8.40 -38.59
CA GLU A 30 -15.00 -9.12 -39.62
C GLU A 30 -15.71 -10.42 -40.03
N ASN A 31 -16.00 -10.54 -41.33
CA ASN A 31 -16.71 -11.68 -41.90
C ASN A 31 -15.84 -12.52 -42.85
N SER A 32 -14.65 -12.01 -43.21
CA SER A 32 -13.68 -12.72 -44.03
C SER A 32 -12.70 -13.52 -43.18
N TYR A 33 -12.37 -14.71 -43.65
CA TYR A 33 -11.43 -15.60 -42.95
C TYR A 33 -10.01 -15.02 -42.93
N GLU A 34 -9.57 -14.45 -44.04
CA GLU A 34 -8.28 -13.78 -44.18
C GLU A 34 -8.19 -12.52 -43.31
N GLY A 35 -9.24 -11.70 -43.29
CA GLY A 35 -9.30 -10.52 -42.40
C GLY A 35 -9.27 -10.92 -40.93
N LEU A 36 -9.98 -11.98 -40.55
CA LEU A 36 -9.97 -12.49 -39.18
C LEU A 36 -8.58 -12.98 -38.76
N TYR A 37 -7.87 -13.68 -39.67
CA TYR A 37 -6.50 -14.11 -39.42
C TYR A 37 -5.56 -12.92 -39.17
N GLU A 38 -5.60 -11.90 -40.02
CA GLU A 38 -4.76 -10.71 -39.88
C GLU A 38 -5.12 -9.88 -38.63
N LEU A 39 -6.40 -9.79 -38.28
CA LEU A 39 -6.83 -9.14 -37.04
C LEU A 39 -6.27 -9.83 -35.81
N VAL A 40 -6.44 -11.16 -35.70
CA VAL A 40 -5.96 -11.95 -34.56
C VAL A 40 -4.45 -11.93 -34.48
N ARG A 41 -3.75 -12.01 -35.61
CA ARG A 41 -2.28 -11.87 -35.68
C ARG A 41 -1.82 -10.50 -35.20
N GLY A 42 -2.56 -9.45 -35.56
CA GLY A 42 -2.30 -8.11 -35.08
C GLY A 42 -2.50 -7.95 -33.57
N LEU A 43 -3.57 -8.52 -33.02
CA LEU A 43 -3.81 -8.57 -31.57
C LEU A 43 -2.69 -9.33 -30.86
N TYR A 44 -2.22 -10.44 -31.43
CA TYR A 44 -1.12 -11.22 -30.89
C TYR A 44 0.19 -10.43 -30.80
N SER A 45 0.47 -9.61 -31.82
CA SER A 45 1.63 -8.71 -31.82
C SER A 45 1.55 -7.71 -30.67
N LEU A 46 0.39 -7.07 -30.48
CA LEU A 46 0.18 -6.10 -29.39
C LEU A 46 0.36 -6.75 -28.02
N VAL A 47 -0.24 -7.92 -27.80
CA VAL A 47 -0.11 -8.64 -26.52
C VAL A 47 1.34 -9.09 -26.27
N SER A 48 2.08 -9.46 -27.32
CA SER A 48 3.50 -9.82 -27.18
C SER A 48 4.34 -8.63 -26.75
N GLU A 49 4.15 -7.45 -27.36
CA GLU A 49 4.83 -6.22 -26.95
C GLU A 49 4.46 -5.82 -25.51
N LYS A 50 3.17 -5.91 -25.15
CA LYS A 50 2.71 -5.67 -23.78
C LYS A 50 3.36 -6.63 -22.79
N MET A 51 3.50 -7.91 -23.13
CA MET A 51 4.10 -8.92 -22.25
C MET A 51 5.56 -8.61 -21.92
N ASP A 52 6.34 -8.13 -22.91
CA ASP A 52 7.73 -7.72 -22.70
C ASP A 52 7.82 -6.51 -21.76
N LEU A 53 6.97 -5.50 -21.98
CA LEU A 53 6.90 -4.30 -21.13
C LEU A 53 6.42 -4.62 -19.71
N VAL A 54 5.47 -5.54 -19.56
CA VAL A 54 5.03 -6.02 -18.23
C VAL A 54 6.16 -6.75 -17.51
N GLY A 55 7.00 -7.50 -18.23
CA GLY A 55 8.20 -8.12 -17.67
C GLY A 55 9.27 -7.11 -17.24
N GLU A 56 9.42 -5.99 -17.96
CA GLU A 56 10.24 -4.86 -17.53
C GLU A 56 9.63 -4.19 -16.28
N LEU A 57 8.34 -3.86 -16.33
CA LEU A 57 7.61 -3.23 -15.23
C LEU A 57 7.68 -4.07 -13.94
N TYR A 58 7.51 -5.39 -14.04
CA TYR A 58 7.65 -6.31 -12.91
C TYR A 58 9.02 -6.20 -12.24
N ARG A 59 10.12 -6.23 -13.03
CA ARG A 59 11.48 -6.16 -12.48
C ARG A 59 11.76 -4.83 -11.78
N GLU A 60 11.21 -3.74 -12.32
CA GLU A 60 11.41 -2.40 -11.77
C GLU A 60 10.50 -2.14 -10.54
N MET A 61 9.31 -2.74 -10.49
CA MET A 61 8.31 -2.46 -9.44
C MET A 61 8.36 -3.40 -8.23
N VAL A 62 8.86 -4.63 -8.36
CA VAL A 62 8.93 -5.58 -7.22
C VAL A 62 9.75 -5.03 -6.03
N PRO A 63 10.86 -4.30 -6.20
CA PRO A 63 11.60 -3.72 -5.09
C PRO A 63 10.86 -2.60 -4.32
N ILE A 64 9.74 -2.11 -4.85
CA ILE A 64 9.08 -0.88 -4.38
C ILE A 64 8.08 -1.15 -3.26
N GLY A 65 7.36 -2.27 -3.30
CA GLY A 65 6.35 -2.56 -2.28
C GLY A 65 5.72 -3.95 -2.41
N GLU A 66 5.41 -4.55 -1.25
CA GLU A 66 4.82 -5.89 -1.15
C GLU A 66 3.43 -5.99 -1.81
N GLU A 67 2.69 -4.88 -1.88
CA GLU A 67 1.36 -4.85 -2.53
C GLU A 67 1.46 -4.86 -4.07
N VAL A 68 2.61 -4.52 -4.65
CA VAL A 68 2.78 -4.42 -6.11
C VAL A 68 3.06 -5.77 -6.75
N GLU A 69 3.85 -6.62 -6.08
CA GLU A 69 4.21 -7.95 -6.57
C GLU A 69 3.01 -8.83 -6.96
N PRO A 70 1.96 -9.00 -6.13
CA PRO A 70 0.81 -9.82 -6.50
C PRO A 70 0.05 -9.24 -7.71
N VAL A 71 -0.06 -7.92 -7.81
CA VAL A 71 -0.73 -7.24 -8.93
C VAL A 71 0.06 -7.40 -10.22
N ALA A 72 1.39 -7.28 -10.16
CA ALA A 72 2.26 -7.45 -11.32
C ALA A 72 2.29 -8.91 -11.80
N LYS A 73 2.26 -9.90 -10.88
CA LYS A 73 2.09 -11.32 -11.22
C LYS A 73 0.75 -11.58 -11.89
N GLU A 74 -0.34 -10.99 -11.39
CA GLU A 74 -1.67 -11.14 -11.99
C GLU A 74 -1.74 -10.53 -13.39
N LEU A 75 -1.12 -9.37 -13.60
CA LEU A 75 -1.00 -8.73 -14.92
C LEU A 75 -0.22 -9.61 -15.90
N GLN A 76 0.96 -10.09 -15.51
CA GLN A 76 1.78 -10.98 -16.34
C GLN A 76 1.04 -12.27 -16.73
N LYS A 77 0.34 -12.87 -15.75
CA LYS A 77 -0.50 -14.05 -15.99
C LYS A 77 -1.60 -13.76 -17.00
N SER A 78 -2.24 -12.59 -16.91
CA SER A 78 -3.33 -12.18 -17.79
C SER A 78 -2.86 -11.96 -19.22
N GLU A 79 -1.69 -11.30 -19.41
CA GLU A 79 -1.06 -11.16 -20.73
C GLU A 79 -0.73 -12.52 -21.34
N HIS A 80 -0.16 -13.45 -20.55
CA HIS A 80 0.16 -14.79 -21.01
C HIS A 80 -1.09 -15.58 -21.43
N GLN A 81 -2.17 -15.49 -20.66
CA GLN A 81 -3.44 -16.14 -20.99
C GLN A 81 -4.07 -15.56 -22.26
N MET A 82 -4.02 -14.23 -22.45
CA MET A 82 -4.51 -13.61 -23.69
C MET A 82 -3.69 -14.07 -24.88
N LYS A 83 -2.36 -14.05 -24.76
CA LYS A 83 -1.43 -14.51 -25.80
C LYS A 83 -1.74 -15.93 -26.25
N PHE A 84 -1.86 -16.86 -25.31
CA PHE A 84 -2.15 -18.26 -25.58
C PHE A 84 -3.50 -18.46 -26.30
N ARG A 85 -4.53 -17.69 -25.91
CA ARG A 85 -5.84 -17.76 -26.57
C ARG A 85 -5.78 -17.26 -28.01
N LEU A 86 -5.02 -16.21 -28.27
CA LEU A 86 -4.79 -15.71 -29.62
C LEU A 86 -3.99 -16.73 -30.46
N GLU A 87 -2.98 -17.39 -29.89
CA GLU A 87 -2.25 -18.49 -30.56
C GLU A 87 -3.16 -19.66 -30.93
N GLU A 88 -4.07 -20.06 -30.03
CA GLU A 88 -5.07 -21.10 -30.31
C GLU A 88 -5.94 -20.71 -31.52
N VAL A 89 -6.44 -19.48 -31.56
CA VAL A 89 -7.26 -18.97 -32.67
C VAL A 89 -6.45 -18.90 -33.97
N ILE A 90 -5.21 -18.42 -33.93
CA ILE A 90 -4.31 -18.38 -35.11
C ILE A 90 -4.07 -19.79 -35.65
N ALA A 91 -3.84 -20.78 -34.77
CA ALA A 91 -3.58 -22.15 -35.19
C ALA A 91 -4.79 -22.77 -35.92
N LEU A 92 -6.00 -22.51 -35.40
CA LEU A 92 -7.25 -22.94 -36.03
C LEU A 92 -7.49 -22.21 -37.36
N LEU A 93 -7.17 -20.91 -37.42
CA LEU A 93 -7.27 -20.13 -38.65
C LEU A 93 -6.22 -20.53 -39.71
N SER A 94 -5.13 -21.20 -39.34
CA SER A 94 -4.11 -21.63 -40.29
C SER A 94 -4.48 -22.89 -41.10
N LYS A 95 -5.54 -23.64 -40.72
CA LYS A 95 -5.93 -24.93 -41.33
C LYS A 95 -7.46 -25.11 -41.44
N PRO A 96 -8.13 -24.52 -42.45
CA PRO A 96 -9.60 -24.45 -42.49
C PRO A 96 -10.34 -25.73 -42.94
N ASP A 97 -9.66 -26.83 -43.23
CA ASP A 97 -10.17 -27.79 -44.22
C ASP A 97 -11.18 -28.84 -43.71
N ALA A 98 -11.57 -28.82 -42.43
CA ALA A 98 -12.55 -29.77 -41.87
C ALA A 98 -13.68 -29.11 -41.07
N TYR A 99 -14.90 -29.67 -41.16
CA TYR A 99 -16.09 -29.22 -40.40
C TYR A 99 -15.85 -29.20 -38.87
N SER A 100 -15.03 -30.12 -38.37
CA SER A 100 -14.59 -30.14 -36.97
C SER A 100 -13.80 -28.90 -36.57
N GLU A 101 -12.97 -28.37 -37.47
CA GLU A 101 -12.12 -27.19 -37.22
C GLU A 101 -12.97 -25.91 -37.17
N ARG A 102 -14.04 -25.81 -37.97
CA ARG A 102 -14.98 -24.68 -37.89
C ARG A 102 -15.70 -24.60 -36.54
N THR A 103 -16.08 -25.74 -35.99
CA THR A 103 -16.75 -25.79 -34.67
C THR A 103 -15.78 -25.42 -33.55
N LYS A 104 -14.53 -25.90 -33.63
CA LYS A 104 -13.46 -25.52 -32.69
C LYS A 104 -13.13 -24.03 -32.77
N LEU A 105 -13.03 -23.47 -33.97
CA LEU A 105 -12.77 -22.05 -34.18
C LEU A 105 -13.85 -21.18 -33.53
N LYS A 106 -15.13 -21.51 -33.76
CA LYS A 106 -16.24 -20.80 -33.12
C LYS A 106 -16.14 -20.84 -31.60
N ALA A 107 -15.89 -22.01 -31.02
CA ALA A 107 -15.72 -22.16 -29.57
C ALA A 107 -14.50 -21.37 -29.04
N ALA A 108 -13.39 -21.35 -29.77
CA ALA A 108 -12.20 -20.59 -29.40
C ALA A 108 -12.45 -19.07 -29.40
N LEU A 109 -13.15 -18.56 -30.42
CA LEU A 109 -13.57 -17.15 -30.49
C LEU A 109 -14.52 -16.76 -29.36
N GLU A 110 -15.51 -17.60 -29.04
CA GLU A 110 -16.41 -17.36 -27.91
C GLU A 110 -15.65 -17.27 -26.58
N ARG A 111 -14.69 -18.19 -26.35
CA ARG A 111 -13.83 -18.14 -25.16
C ARG A 111 -12.91 -16.93 -25.13
N LEU A 112 -12.40 -16.49 -26.29
CA LEU A 112 -11.58 -15.29 -26.42
C LEU A 112 -12.38 -14.05 -26.00
N VAL A 113 -13.61 -13.91 -26.52
CA VAL A 113 -14.54 -12.81 -26.18
C VAL A 113 -14.94 -12.83 -24.70
N GLN A 114 -15.21 -14.00 -24.13
CA GLN A 114 -15.53 -14.12 -22.71
C GLN A 114 -14.35 -13.68 -21.83
N PHE A 115 -13.13 -14.08 -22.20
CA PHE A 115 -11.93 -13.73 -21.45
C PHE A 115 -11.56 -12.25 -21.58
N HIS A 116 -11.81 -11.62 -22.72
CA HIS A 116 -11.53 -10.21 -22.99
C HIS A 116 -12.01 -9.27 -21.87
N ARG A 117 -13.25 -9.45 -21.39
CA ARG A 117 -13.81 -8.59 -20.32
C ARG A 117 -13.01 -8.69 -19.02
N ILE A 118 -12.59 -9.90 -18.66
CA ILE A 118 -11.79 -10.12 -17.46
C ILE A 118 -10.40 -9.52 -17.67
N TYR A 119 -9.82 -9.72 -18.86
CA TYR A 119 -8.53 -9.18 -19.24
C TYR A 119 -8.48 -7.65 -19.17
N ASP A 120 -9.42 -6.94 -19.81
CA ASP A 120 -9.49 -5.47 -19.79
C ASP A 120 -9.58 -4.94 -18.35
N TYR A 121 -10.46 -5.54 -17.54
CA TYR A 121 -10.57 -5.18 -16.12
C TYR A 121 -9.25 -5.39 -15.37
N THR A 122 -8.62 -6.54 -15.52
CA THR A 122 -7.37 -6.87 -14.82
C THR A 122 -6.24 -5.92 -15.22
N VAL A 123 -6.09 -5.63 -16.52
CA VAL A 123 -5.05 -4.71 -17.02
C VAL A 123 -5.27 -3.29 -16.48
N ARG A 124 -6.50 -2.75 -16.59
CA ARG A 124 -6.80 -1.40 -16.09
C ARG A 124 -6.61 -1.28 -14.58
N ARG A 125 -7.08 -2.28 -13.83
CA ARG A 125 -6.91 -2.31 -12.37
C ARG A 125 -5.44 -2.35 -11.99
N ALA A 126 -4.64 -3.18 -12.67
CA ALA A 126 -3.21 -3.29 -12.42
C ALA A 126 -2.49 -1.97 -12.67
N LEU A 127 -2.74 -1.31 -13.81
CA LEU A 127 -2.17 0.00 -14.14
C LEU A 127 -2.59 1.07 -13.12
N GLN A 128 -3.84 1.07 -12.67
CA GLN A 128 -4.31 2.02 -11.66
C GLN A 128 -3.60 1.84 -10.31
N ILE A 129 -3.43 0.60 -9.84
CA ILE A 129 -2.79 0.31 -8.55
C ILE A 129 -1.31 0.66 -8.62
N MET A 130 -0.60 0.21 -9.66
CA MET A 130 0.81 0.54 -9.84
C MET A 130 1.04 2.06 -10.00
N GLY A 131 0.08 2.75 -10.64
CA GLY A 131 0.18 4.20 -10.86
C GLY A 131 0.13 4.98 -9.55
N LYS A 132 -0.73 4.56 -8.62
CA LYS A 132 -0.78 5.14 -7.26
C LYS A 132 0.51 4.93 -6.48
N GLU A 133 1.13 3.77 -6.63
CA GLU A 133 2.39 3.47 -5.96
C GLU A 133 3.52 4.33 -6.52
N VAL A 134 3.59 4.46 -7.85
CA VAL A 134 4.52 5.35 -8.55
C VAL A 134 4.35 6.80 -8.11
N GLU A 135 3.12 7.31 -8.02
CA GLU A 135 2.85 8.66 -7.51
C GLU A 135 3.30 8.85 -6.05
N SER A 136 3.12 7.82 -5.22
CA SER A 136 3.54 7.82 -3.82
C SER A 136 5.07 7.85 -3.71
N LEU A 137 5.77 7.09 -4.55
CA LEU A 137 7.23 7.14 -4.63
C LEU A 137 7.76 8.48 -5.12
N GLU A 138 7.15 9.09 -6.14
CA GLU A 138 7.56 10.44 -6.57
C GLU A 138 7.40 11.45 -5.45
N PHE A 139 6.35 11.31 -4.64
CA PHE A 139 6.14 12.15 -3.49
C PHE A 139 7.24 11.95 -2.44
N VAL A 140 7.66 10.71 -2.18
CA VAL A 140 8.76 10.38 -1.27
C VAL A 140 10.12 10.84 -1.82
N GLU A 141 10.42 10.62 -3.10
CA GLU A 141 11.66 11.10 -3.74
C GLU A 141 11.74 12.64 -3.72
N ARG A 142 10.61 13.33 -3.93
CA ARG A 142 10.52 14.80 -3.81
C ARG A 142 10.68 15.31 -2.38
N ILE A 143 10.45 14.48 -1.35
CA ILE A 143 10.59 14.84 0.06
C ILE A 143 11.94 14.42 0.64
N GLY A 144 12.52 13.31 0.17
CA GLY A 144 13.78 12.75 0.65
C GLY A 144 15.02 13.15 -0.15
N GLY A 145 14.86 13.75 -1.33
CA GLY A 145 15.97 14.21 -2.17
C GLY A 145 16.50 15.58 -1.74
N GLU A 146 17.71 15.61 -1.17
CA GLU A 146 18.54 16.81 -0.99
C GLU A 146 18.62 17.60 -2.32
N SER A 147 17.74 18.60 -2.48
CA SER A 147 17.82 19.53 -3.58
C SER A 147 17.42 20.91 -3.08
N GLU A 148 18.39 21.80 -2.99
CA GLU A 148 18.35 23.11 -2.33
C GLU A 148 17.32 24.11 -2.91
N ASN A 149 16.49 23.72 -3.89
CA ASN A 149 15.75 24.68 -4.71
C ASN A 149 14.31 24.29 -5.10
N GLN A 150 13.57 23.51 -4.29
CA GLN A 150 12.13 23.35 -4.52
C GLN A 150 11.26 23.50 -3.27
N LYS A 151 10.05 24.04 -3.52
CA LYS A 151 9.07 24.49 -2.54
C LYS A 151 8.77 23.39 -1.52
N LYS A 152 9.02 23.70 -0.24
CA LYS A 152 8.66 22.87 0.91
C LYS A 152 7.23 22.32 0.73
N PRO A 153 6.97 21.07 1.14
CA PRO A 153 5.60 20.54 1.18
C PRO A 153 4.69 21.55 1.88
N PRO A 154 3.42 21.68 1.46
CA PRO A 154 2.45 22.49 2.18
C PRO A 154 2.54 22.16 3.67
N THR A 155 2.74 23.17 4.52
CA THR A 155 2.97 22.98 5.96
C THR A 155 1.87 22.14 6.63
N SER A 156 0.68 22.11 6.02
CA SER A 156 -0.43 21.24 6.41
C SER A 156 -0.14 19.74 6.30
N ILE A 157 0.67 19.29 5.33
CA ILE A 157 1.01 17.88 5.16
C ILE A 157 2.10 17.47 6.15
N ILE A 158 3.13 18.30 6.32
CA ILE A 158 4.18 18.09 7.32
C ILE A 158 3.57 17.96 8.72
N ARG A 159 2.68 18.89 9.09
CA ARG A 159 1.95 18.81 10.37
C ARG A 159 1.10 17.55 10.52
N LYS A 160 0.49 17.06 9.44
CA LYS A 160 -0.28 15.81 9.49
C LYS A 160 0.61 14.59 9.70
N LEU A 161 1.79 14.55 9.09
CA LEU A 161 2.76 13.48 9.30
C LEU A 161 3.31 13.52 10.73
N GLU A 162 3.68 14.70 11.24
CA GLU A 162 4.09 14.88 12.63
C GLU A 162 3.00 14.43 13.62
N GLN A 163 1.72 14.67 13.31
CA GLN A 163 0.58 14.19 14.10
C GLN A 163 0.43 12.67 14.06
N ILE A 164 0.69 12.04 12.92
CA ILE A 164 0.65 10.57 12.77
C ILE A 164 1.77 9.93 13.59
N ASP A 165 2.98 10.46 13.50
CA ASP A 165 4.13 9.96 14.27
C ASP A 165 3.91 10.08 15.78
N ASP A 166 3.30 11.19 16.22
CA ASP A 166 2.92 11.39 17.62
C ASP A 166 1.83 10.39 18.06
N LEU A 167 0.83 10.13 17.21
CA LEU A 167 -0.21 9.13 17.47
C LEU A 167 0.36 7.71 17.57
N GLU A 168 1.31 7.36 16.71
CA GLU A 168 1.95 6.04 16.74
C GLU A 168 2.73 5.84 18.05
N LYS A 169 3.51 6.84 18.48
CA LYS A 169 4.23 6.80 19.75
C LYS A 169 3.27 6.64 20.95
N LYS A 170 2.16 7.37 20.94
CA LYS A 170 1.12 7.26 21.99
C LYS A 170 0.47 5.89 22.00
N LEU A 171 0.16 5.34 20.83
CA LEU A 171 -0.42 4.01 20.70
C LEU A 171 0.52 2.92 21.22
N GLN A 172 1.80 2.97 20.86
CA GLN A 172 2.81 2.03 21.37
C GLN A 172 2.91 2.09 22.90
N SER A 173 2.87 3.29 23.50
CA SER A 173 2.84 3.45 24.95
C SER A 173 1.57 2.89 25.59
N LEU A 174 0.40 3.08 24.98
CA LEU A 174 -0.85 2.46 25.45
C LEU A 174 -0.83 0.93 25.37
N VAL A 175 -0.28 0.36 24.29
CA VAL A 175 -0.15 -1.10 24.14
C VAL A 175 0.72 -1.67 25.26
N ARG A 176 1.90 -1.07 25.51
CA ARG A 176 2.79 -1.48 26.60
C ARG A 176 2.13 -1.34 27.97
N PHE A 177 1.44 -0.22 28.20
CA PHE A 177 0.72 0.00 29.45
C PHE A 177 -0.41 -1.02 29.67
N THR A 178 -1.18 -1.34 28.63
CA THR A 178 -2.25 -2.36 28.68
C THR A 178 -1.67 -3.74 29.00
N TYR A 179 -0.53 -4.08 28.41
CA TYR A 179 0.18 -5.31 28.75
C TYR A 179 0.60 -5.33 30.23
N ARG A 180 1.15 -4.22 30.76
CA ARG A 180 1.50 -4.13 32.19
C ARG A 180 0.30 -4.24 33.12
N LEU A 181 -0.84 -3.64 32.76
CA LEU A 181 -2.09 -3.79 33.52
C LEU A 181 -2.54 -5.26 33.61
N TYR A 182 -2.32 -6.03 32.54
CA TYR A 182 -2.66 -7.45 32.52
C TYR A 182 -1.64 -8.33 33.26
N ALA A 183 -0.34 -8.14 32.98
CA ALA A 183 0.72 -9.01 33.47
C ALA A 183 1.19 -8.66 34.89
N HIS A 184 1.23 -7.36 35.23
CA HIS A 184 1.78 -6.83 36.47
C HIS A 184 0.90 -5.71 37.08
N PRO A 185 -0.40 -5.96 37.34
CA PRO A 185 -1.32 -4.93 37.86
C PRO A 185 -0.88 -4.33 39.20
N ALA A 186 -0.22 -5.13 40.04
CA ALA A 186 0.30 -4.69 41.34
C ALA A 186 1.32 -3.55 41.19
N ASP A 187 2.12 -3.54 40.13
CA ASP A 187 3.13 -2.50 39.91
C ASP A 187 2.47 -1.19 39.45
N VAL A 188 1.42 -1.28 38.64
CA VAL A 188 0.62 -0.11 38.24
C VAL A 188 -0.02 0.54 39.48
N HIS A 189 -0.63 -0.27 40.35
CA HIS A 189 -1.21 0.22 41.61
C HIS A 189 -0.16 0.86 42.53
N LYS A 190 1.01 0.23 42.71
CA LYS A 190 2.10 0.80 43.53
C LYS A 190 2.57 2.15 43.00
N VAL A 191 2.69 2.31 41.69
CA VAL A 191 3.11 3.56 41.05
C VAL A 191 2.05 4.65 41.25
N GLU A 192 0.77 4.33 41.05
CA GLU A 192 -0.33 5.27 41.27
C GLU A 192 -0.41 5.71 42.74
N ASP A 193 -0.32 4.76 43.68
CA ASP A 193 -0.38 5.04 45.11
C ASP A 193 0.85 5.82 45.61
N ALA A 194 2.04 5.54 45.07
CA ALA A 194 3.24 6.32 45.35
C ALA A 194 3.06 7.77 44.88
N LEU A 195 2.50 8.00 43.69
CA LEU A 195 2.20 9.34 43.20
C LEU A 195 1.20 10.07 44.13
N LYS A 196 0.10 9.41 44.49
CA LYS A 196 -0.89 9.96 45.45
C LYS A 196 -0.26 10.26 46.81
N THR A 197 0.67 9.43 47.27
CA THR A 197 1.36 9.62 48.55
C THR A 197 2.24 10.85 48.53
N TRP A 198 3.00 11.08 47.46
CA TRP A 198 3.74 12.33 47.29
C TRP A 198 2.84 13.56 47.27
N HIS A 199 1.67 13.49 46.63
CA HIS A 199 0.70 14.58 46.65
C HIS A 199 0.13 14.83 48.05
N ARG A 200 -0.16 13.78 48.82
CA ARG A 200 -0.58 13.93 50.24
C ARG A 200 0.52 14.55 51.11
N MET A 201 1.78 14.35 50.75
CA MET A 201 2.93 15.00 51.40
C MET A 201 3.15 16.46 50.95
N GLY A 202 2.31 16.98 50.05
CA GLY A 202 2.30 18.38 49.62
C GLY A 202 3.03 18.68 48.31
N LEU A 203 3.59 17.67 47.63
CA LEU A 203 4.22 17.89 46.31
C LEU A 203 3.14 17.87 45.22
N LEU A 204 2.92 18.99 44.53
CA LEU A 204 1.87 19.08 43.50
C LEU A 204 2.25 18.38 42.18
N TRP A 205 3.52 18.45 41.79
CA TRP A 205 4.06 17.84 40.57
C TRP A 205 5.26 16.99 40.96
N VAL A 206 5.26 15.73 40.53
CA VAL A 206 6.23 14.73 41.00
C VAL A 206 6.98 14.14 39.81
N GLU A 207 8.30 14.17 39.88
CA GLU A 207 9.19 13.53 38.88
C GLU A 207 9.10 12.01 38.97
N GLU A 208 9.29 11.34 37.83
CA GLU A 208 9.33 9.88 37.71
C GLU A 208 10.23 9.23 38.78
N ARG A 209 11.46 9.74 38.95
CA ARG A 209 12.46 9.18 39.87
C ARG A 209 11.97 9.12 41.33
N ASN A 210 11.14 10.08 41.74
CA ASN A 210 10.59 10.10 43.09
C ASN A 210 9.49 9.05 43.25
N VAL A 211 8.71 8.82 42.19
CA VAL A 211 7.70 7.75 42.16
C VAL A 211 8.37 6.37 42.13
N GLU A 212 9.44 6.18 41.36
CA GLU A 212 10.22 4.93 41.35
C GLU A 212 10.78 4.59 42.73
N LYS A 213 11.40 5.57 43.40
CA LYS A 213 11.98 5.39 44.74
C LYS A 213 10.94 4.96 45.77
N LEU A 214 9.72 5.52 45.71
CA LEU A 214 8.67 5.25 46.68
C LEU A 214 7.87 3.97 46.36
N SER A 215 7.62 3.71 45.06
CA SER A 215 6.88 2.51 44.62
C SER A 215 7.72 1.24 44.60
N GLY A 216 9.05 1.37 44.48
CA GLY A 216 9.98 0.26 44.27
C GLY A 216 9.89 -0.36 42.87
N VAL A 217 9.13 0.25 41.96
CA VAL A 217 8.94 -0.21 40.58
C VAL A 217 9.93 0.51 39.67
N LYS A 218 10.72 -0.26 38.92
CA LYS A 218 11.64 0.26 37.91
C LYS A 218 10.88 0.67 36.64
N ASN A 219 11.36 1.71 35.97
CA ASN A 219 10.75 2.32 34.80
C ASN A 219 9.30 2.75 35.09
N ALA A 220 9.08 3.47 36.20
CA ALA A 220 7.74 3.95 36.57
C ALA A 220 7.21 4.97 35.56
N GLY A 221 8.08 5.64 34.80
CA GLY A 221 7.70 6.59 33.76
C GLY A 221 6.82 5.97 32.69
N GLU A 222 7.10 4.73 32.26
CA GLU A 222 6.26 4.04 31.28
C GLU A 222 4.82 3.85 31.79
N ILE A 223 4.66 3.56 33.08
CA ILE A 223 3.36 3.43 33.74
C ILE A 223 2.70 4.80 33.88
N LEU A 224 3.44 5.82 34.29
CA LEU A 224 2.94 7.18 34.45
C LEU A 224 2.50 7.80 33.12
N GLU A 225 3.23 7.57 32.04
CA GLU A 225 2.85 7.95 30.67
C GLU A 225 1.57 7.24 30.24
N GLY A 226 1.45 5.93 30.50
CA GLY A 226 0.23 5.16 30.24
C GLY A 226 -0.98 5.71 30.99
N LEU A 227 -0.83 5.97 32.30
CA LEU A 227 -1.84 6.61 33.15
C LEU A 227 -2.21 8.01 32.65
N ALA A 228 -1.26 8.75 32.08
CA ALA A 228 -1.50 10.08 31.52
C ALA A 228 -2.36 10.00 30.25
N LEU A 229 -2.07 9.03 29.38
CA LEU A 229 -2.80 8.81 28.13
C LEU A 229 -4.27 8.41 28.35
N ILE A 230 -4.56 7.64 29.40
CA ILE A 230 -5.94 7.30 29.78
C ILE A 230 -6.61 8.35 30.70
N GLY A 231 -5.91 9.44 31.00
CA GLY A 231 -6.46 10.57 31.75
C GLY A 231 -6.62 10.34 33.26
N VAL A 232 -5.87 9.43 33.86
CA VAL A 232 -5.83 9.24 35.33
C VAL A 232 -4.87 10.24 35.97
N VAL A 233 -3.74 10.51 35.30
CA VAL A 233 -2.77 11.52 35.72
C VAL A 233 -2.61 12.59 34.64
N GLU A 234 -2.07 13.72 35.02
CA GLU A 234 -1.64 14.79 34.13
C GLU A 234 -0.12 14.75 34.02
N ARG A 235 0.40 15.07 32.83
CA ARG A 235 1.83 15.17 32.54
C ARG A 235 2.18 16.61 32.16
N LYS A 236 3.34 17.07 32.61
CA LYS A 236 3.94 18.34 32.19
C LYS A 236 5.46 18.17 32.09
N GLU A 237 6.10 18.93 31.21
CA GLU A 237 7.56 19.02 31.19
C GLU A 237 8.05 20.18 32.04
N ARG A 238 9.04 19.93 32.89
CA ARG A 238 9.67 20.94 33.75
C ARG A 238 11.17 20.69 33.82
N GLY A 239 11.96 21.64 33.34
CA GLY A 239 13.43 21.55 33.40
C GLY A 239 14.03 20.40 32.58
N GLY A 240 13.33 19.93 31.55
CA GLY A 240 13.75 18.78 30.73
C GLY A 240 13.34 17.42 31.26
N GLU A 241 12.64 17.35 32.42
CA GLU A 241 12.08 16.11 32.95
C GLU A 241 10.54 16.13 32.91
N SER A 242 9.94 14.95 32.74
CA SER A 242 8.49 14.74 32.84
C SER A 242 8.08 14.73 34.31
N VAL A 243 7.13 15.59 34.68
CA VAL A 243 6.50 15.62 36.00
C VAL A 243 5.02 15.27 35.89
N TYR A 244 4.51 14.60 36.91
CA TYR A 244 3.17 14.03 36.91
C TYR A 244 2.35 14.53 38.08
N ARG A 245 1.04 14.64 37.86
CA ARG A 245 0.05 14.99 38.89
C ARG A 245 -1.15 14.07 38.79
N HIS A 246 -1.54 13.43 39.88
CA HIS A 246 -2.76 12.64 39.90
C HIS A 246 -4.00 13.56 39.86
N ARG A 247 -4.98 13.26 39.00
CA ARG A 247 -6.13 14.17 38.78
C ARG A 247 -6.96 14.44 40.03
N SER A 248 -7.03 13.50 40.98
CA SER A 248 -7.71 13.73 42.26
C SER A 248 -7.08 14.82 43.14
N PHE A 249 -5.87 15.28 42.79
CA PHE A 249 -5.16 16.39 43.43
C PHE A 249 -5.02 17.59 42.50
N SER A 250 -5.74 17.59 41.37
CA SER A 250 -5.92 18.76 40.53
C SER A 250 -6.87 19.71 41.25
N SER A 251 -6.48 20.98 41.35
CA SER A 251 -7.40 22.06 41.70
C SER A 251 -8.17 22.35 40.42
N ASP A 252 -9.49 22.21 40.43
CA ASP A 252 -10.32 22.76 39.35
C ASP A 252 -10.03 24.25 39.13
#